data_AF-A0A9P1CCN8-F1
#
_entry.id   AF-A0A9P1CCN8-F1
#
_cell.length_a   1.000
_cell.length_b   1.000
_cell.length_c   1.000
_cell.angle_alpha   90.00
_cell.angle_beta   90.00
_cell.angle_gamma   90.00
#
_symmetry.space_group_name_H-M   'P 1'
#
loop_
_entity.id
_entity.type
_entity.pdbx_description
1 polymer ?
#
loop_
_entity_poly.entity_id
_entity_poly.type
_entity_poly.pdbx_seq_one_letter_code
_entity_poly.pdbx_strand_id
1 'polypeptide(L)'
;MGRAGSMASMSVMSEKQASSTYNVAPASVLMELFLAQDSDVHKRIFGFQTYKQFLAMREILLAGDTNRLVAELTFVRINDLAAPPEPTHPLMYVEPFVALLIVANGIMIGFQTEPTYQVWDGWPIIECVFAGFLVLEIILRMHLLGCRTFWCGDDYLWNLFDVLLGITGVTDVTVELANQRRSEIPTSLLRFCRLIRLVRIVKVFRLKFMKDLRLMVKGLVAGIRTLTLAFTLLLSVIYVISGFATYTIGRSRETEELELAKYFRNLPLSMFTAFRCFTGECTNDLGYPMTSMLAQKFGLPFVACYIMSYMLVSMGIFNVILAVYVEITMKAAKETEATTAEQHARESIRVARTTRELLKKFAAAYRIFQELEECEGHQQVTRLEFRGGSTIFTDDDVHDKIAITKELFLLVIQDRDVQRLMDELDLPPDRANLFEGCKGRP
;
A
#
# COMPACT_ATOMS: atom_id res chain seq x y z
N MET A 1 34.59 -38.13 -79.08
CA MET A 1 33.37 -38.17 -78.24
C MET A 1 33.80 -38.51 -76.83
N GLY A 2 33.62 -37.57 -75.90
CA GLY A 2 34.16 -37.68 -74.54
C GLY A 2 33.28 -38.52 -73.60
N ARG A 3 33.91 -39.07 -72.57
CA ARG A 3 33.31 -39.28 -71.25
C ARG A 3 34.41 -39.41 -70.19
N ALA A 4 34.16 -38.77 -69.06
CA ALA A 4 35.09 -38.53 -67.97
C ALA A 4 34.85 -39.48 -66.77
N GLY A 5 35.88 -39.61 -65.93
CA GLY A 5 35.74 -39.69 -64.47
C GLY A 5 35.94 -41.06 -63.81
N SER A 6 37.06 -41.22 -63.09
CA SER A 6 37.28 -42.17 -61.97
C SER A 6 38.54 -41.68 -61.21
N MET A 7 38.50 -41.32 -59.92
CA MET A 7 38.60 -42.21 -58.73
C MET A 7 39.78 -43.19 -58.83
N ALA A 8 40.62 -43.46 -57.83
CA ALA A 8 40.81 -42.99 -56.45
C ALA A 8 42.09 -43.70 -55.92
N SER A 9 42.59 -43.26 -54.76
CA SER A 9 43.45 -44.03 -53.81
C SER A 9 44.93 -44.22 -54.23
N MET A 10 45.94 -44.30 -53.35
CA MET A 10 45.97 -44.74 -51.94
C MET A 10 47.40 -44.54 -51.37
N SER A 11 47.53 -44.71 -50.04
CA SER A 11 48.74 -44.79 -49.17
C SER A 11 49.22 -43.43 -48.63
N VAL A 12 49.00 -43.02 -47.36
CA VAL A 12 49.23 -43.60 -46.01
C VAL A 12 50.71 -43.78 -45.67
N MET A 13 51.29 -42.87 -44.87
CA MET A 13 51.81 -43.14 -43.52
C MET A 13 52.41 -41.89 -42.82
N SER A 14 52.00 -41.71 -41.56
CA SER A 14 52.74 -41.21 -40.38
C SER A 14 53.04 -39.71 -40.17
N GLU A 15 52.48 -39.15 -39.08
CA GLU A 15 53.17 -38.71 -37.83
C GLU A 15 52.66 -37.38 -37.20
N LYS A 16 52.43 -37.42 -35.88
CA LYS A 16 52.49 -36.32 -34.85
C LYS A 16 51.48 -35.14 -34.81
N GLN A 17 50.62 -35.22 -33.78
CA GLN A 17 50.40 -34.27 -32.67
C GLN A 17 49.81 -32.85 -32.89
N ALA A 18 48.70 -32.62 -32.14
CA ALA A 18 48.16 -31.36 -31.58
C ALA A 18 47.42 -30.34 -32.48
N SER A 19 46.11 -30.19 -32.27
CA SER A 19 45.52 -28.93 -31.78
C SER A 19 44.07 -29.12 -31.31
N SER A 20 43.77 -28.43 -30.21
CA SER A 20 42.43 -28.18 -29.67
C SER A 20 41.70 -27.16 -30.55
N THR A 21 40.41 -27.42 -30.84
CA THR A 21 39.48 -26.37 -31.27
C THR A 21 38.06 -26.75 -30.85
N TYR A 22 37.70 -26.38 -29.62
CA TYR A 22 36.30 -26.15 -29.29
C TYR A 22 35.86 -24.85 -29.96
N ASN A 23 34.78 -24.90 -30.74
CA ASN A 23 34.14 -23.71 -31.31
C ASN A 23 33.55 -22.87 -30.17
N VAL A 24 34.16 -21.74 -29.86
CA VAL A 24 33.67 -20.78 -28.87
C VAL A 24 33.18 -19.54 -29.61
N ALA A 25 31.91 -19.19 -29.42
CA ALA A 25 31.34 -17.92 -29.89
C ALA A 25 31.35 -16.90 -28.73
N PRO A 26 31.79 -15.65 -28.95
CA PRO A 26 31.88 -14.63 -27.91
C PRO A 26 30.48 -14.14 -27.45
N ALA A 27 30.36 -13.79 -26.17
CA ALA A 27 29.10 -13.39 -25.52
C ALA A 27 28.41 -12.18 -26.15
N SER A 28 29.14 -11.32 -26.87
CA SER A 28 28.57 -10.20 -27.63
C SER A 28 27.67 -10.66 -28.78
N VAL A 29 27.95 -11.82 -29.38
CA VAL A 29 27.15 -12.42 -30.45
C VAL A 29 25.91 -13.11 -29.88
N LEU A 30 25.99 -13.68 -28.67
CA LEU A 30 24.86 -14.23 -27.94
C LEU A 30 23.86 -13.15 -27.52
N MET A 31 24.35 -11.97 -27.10
CA MET A 31 23.52 -10.81 -26.75
C MET A 31 22.75 -10.26 -27.97
N GLU A 32 23.38 -10.18 -29.15
CA GLU A 32 22.68 -9.85 -30.41
C GLU A 32 21.68 -10.96 -30.82
N LEU A 33 21.99 -12.22 -30.54
CA LEU A 33 21.12 -13.36 -30.84
C LEU A 33 19.87 -13.42 -29.95
N PHE A 34 19.94 -12.92 -28.71
CA PHE A 34 18.79 -12.79 -27.79
C PHE A 34 17.81 -11.68 -28.21
N LEU A 35 18.30 -10.68 -28.95
CA LEU A 35 17.52 -9.54 -29.44
C LEU A 35 17.06 -9.72 -30.91
N ALA A 36 17.59 -10.71 -31.63
CA ALA A 36 17.26 -10.95 -33.03
C ALA A 36 15.90 -11.66 -33.19
N GLN A 37 15.10 -11.15 -34.14
CA GLN A 37 13.74 -11.62 -34.40
C GLN A 37 13.72 -13.01 -35.05
N ASP A 38 12.80 -13.87 -34.59
CA ASP A 38 12.71 -15.31 -34.85
C ASP A 38 13.08 -15.71 -36.30
N SER A 39 14.21 -16.40 -36.46
CA SER A 39 14.65 -16.95 -37.74
C SER A 39 14.92 -18.46 -37.66
N ASP A 40 14.67 -19.17 -38.76
CA ASP A 40 14.82 -20.64 -38.90
C ASP A 40 16.23 -21.17 -38.57
N VAL A 41 17.19 -20.26 -38.40
CA VAL A 41 18.56 -20.50 -37.96
C VAL A 41 18.60 -21.07 -36.53
N HIS A 42 17.70 -20.63 -35.64
CA HIS A 42 17.68 -21.05 -34.24
C HIS A 42 17.33 -22.54 -34.06
N LYS A 43 16.47 -23.10 -34.93
CA LYS A 43 16.14 -24.54 -34.95
C LYS A 43 17.26 -25.43 -35.47
N ARG A 44 18.18 -24.89 -36.29
CA ARG A 44 19.32 -25.63 -36.83
C ARG A 44 20.52 -25.64 -35.89
N ILE A 45 20.70 -24.57 -35.11
CA ILE A 45 21.83 -24.44 -34.18
C ILE A 45 21.57 -25.19 -32.87
N PHE A 46 20.35 -25.09 -32.34
CA PHE A 46 19.96 -25.80 -31.12
C PHE A 46 19.01 -26.92 -31.49
N GLY A 47 19.39 -28.16 -31.19
CA GLY A 47 18.55 -29.34 -31.42
C GLY A 47 17.14 -29.16 -30.84
N PHE A 48 16.17 -29.90 -31.37
CA PHE A 48 14.74 -29.71 -31.09
C PHE A 48 14.37 -29.73 -29.59
N GLN A 49 15.14 -30.46 -28.77
CA GLN A 49 14.97 -30.56 -27.32
C GLN A 49 15.56 -29.35 -26.58
N THR A 50 16.73 -28.88 -26.99
CA THR A 50 17.43 -27.73 -26.39
C THR A 50 16.76 -26.41 -26.76
N TYR A 51 16.14 -26.32 -27.95
CA TYR A 51 15.35 -25.16 -28.38
C TYR A 51 14.15 -24.91 -27.47
N LYS A 52 13.45 -25.95 -27.02
CA LYS A 52 12.32 -25.82 -26.08
C LYS A 52 12.75 -25.33 -24.70
N GLN A 53 13.91 -25.77 -24.23
CA GLN A 53 14.48 -25.33 -22.94
C GLN A 53 14.93 -23.85 -23.01
N PHE A 54 15.54 -23.45 -24.12
CA PHE A 54 15.86 -22.05 -24.40
C PHE A 54 14.59 -21.19 -24.49
N LEU A 55 13.53 -21.69 -25.13
CA LEU A 55 12.25 -20.98 -25.20
C LEU A 55 11.60 -20.81 -23.82
N ALA A 56 11.65 -21.84 -22.98
CA ALA A 56 11.14 -21.78 -21.60
C ALA A 56 11.95 -20.80 -20.75
N MET A 57 13.28 -20.80 -20.88
CA MET A 57 14.14 -19.84 -20.15
C MET A 57 13.97 -18.40 -20.66
N ARG A 58 13.76 -18.23 -21.97
CA ARG A 58 13.34 -16.96 -22.60
C ARG A 58 11.97 -16.53 -22.08
N GLU A 59 11.00 -17.43 -21.97
CA GLU A 59 9.66 -17.15 -21.40
C GLU A 59 9.70 -16.81 -19.92
N ILE A 60 10.60 -17.41 -19.14
CA ILE A 60 10.77 -17.13 -17.70
C ILE A 60 11.47 -15.78 -17.48
N LEU A 61 12.49 -15.46 -18.29
CA LEU A 61 13.17 -14.16 -18.24
C LEU A 61 12.28 -13.05 -18.83
N LEU A 62 11.58 -13.34 -19.93
CA LEU A 62 10.53 -12.48 -20.44
C LEU A 62 9.39 -12.40 -19.47
N ALA A 63 9.03 -13.39 -18.65
CA ALA A 63 7.91 -13.28 -17.69
C ALA A 63 8.11 -12.14 -16.69
N GLY A 64 9.36 -11.81 -16.33
CA GLY A 64 9.68 -10.61 -15.56
C GLY A 64 9.34 -9.32 -16.34
N ASP A 65 9.74 -9.25 -17.61
CA ASP A 65 9.39 -8.16 -18.52
C ASP A 65 7.92 -8.20 -18.99
N THR A 66 7.26 -9.36 -18.94
CA THR A 66 5.89 -9.62 -19.39
C THR A 66 4.94 -9.25 -18.27
N ASN A 67 5.27 -9.53 -17.00
CA ASN A 67 4.55 -8.99 -15.86
C ASN A 67 4.68 -7.46 -15.82
N ARG A 68 5.83 -6.91 -16.23
CA ARG A 68 6.03 -5.46 -16.42
C ARG A 68 5.19 -4.90 -17.56
N LEU A 69 5.18 -5.56 -18.71
CA LEU A 69 4.39 -5.16 -19.88
C LEU A 69 2.88 -5.32 -19.63
N VAL A 70 2.47 -6.39 -18.97
CA VAL A 70 1.09 -6.69 -18.55
C VAL A 70 0.66 -5.71 -17.47
N ALA A 71 1.49 -5.39 -16.49
CA ALA A 71 1.23 -4.33 -15.52
C ALA A 71 1.04 -2.96 -16.19
N GLU A 72 1.85 -2.65 -17.21
CA GLU A 72 1.77 -1.41 -17.98
C GLU A 72 0.51 -1.37 -18.89
N LEU A 73 0.13 -2.50 -19.49
CA LEU A 73 -1.07 -2.66 -20.32
C LEU A 73 -2.38 -2.77 -19.51
N THR A 74 -2.32 -3.25 -18.28
CA THR A 74 -3.50 -3.47 -17.40
C THR A 74 -3.62 -2.46 -16.27
N PHE A 75 -2.67 -1.53 -16.14
CA PHE A 75 -2.59 -0.56 -15.03
C PHE A 75 -2.58 -1.21 -13.64
N VAL A 76 -2.07 -2.44 -13.52
CA VAL A 76 -1.93 -3.18 -12.26
C VAL A 76 -0.47 -3.14 -11.80
N ARG A 77 -0.20 -3.12 -10.49
CA ARG A 77 1.18 -3.09 -10.00
C ARG A 77 1.85 -4.43 -10.29
N ILE A 78 3.10 -4.41 -10.76
CA ILE A 78 3.88 -5.61 -11.12
C ILE A 78 3.93 -6.64 -9.96
N ASN A 79 3.89 -6.16 -8.72
CA ASN A 79 3.92 -7.00 -7.54
C ASN A 79 2.61 -7.75 -7.28
N ASP A 80 1.47 -7.24 -7.75
CA ASP A 80 0.18 -7.93 -7.64
C ASP A 80 0.09 -9.13 -8.60
N LEU A 81 0.93 -9.16 -9.65
CA LEU A 81 1.05 -10.28 -10.60
C LEU A 81 2.02 -11.38 -10.13
N ALA A 82 2.97 -11.04 -9.25
CA ALA A 82 4.01 -11.94 -8.76
C ALA A 82 3.77 -12.48 -7.35
N ALA A 83 2.84 -11.87 -6.59
CA ALA A 83 2.50 -12.36 -5.26
C ALA A 83 1.75 -13.70 -5.36
N PRO A 84 2.19 -14.77 -4.67
CA PRO A 84 1.34 -15.93 -4.48
C PRO A 84 0.04 -15.48 -3.79
N PRO A 85 -1.11 -16.13 -4.06
CA PRO A 85 -2.35 -15.79 -3.37
C PRO A 85 -2.09 -15.89 -1.86
N GLU A 86 -2.27 -14.78 -1.13
CA GLU A 86 -2.11 -14.74 0.32
C GLU A 86 -2.90 -15.93 0.92
N PRO A 87 -2.30 -16.74 1.82
CA PRO A 87 -3.04 -17.80 2.50
C PRO A 87 -4.28 -17.16 3.11
N THR A 88 -5.46 -17.72 2.79
CA THR A 88 -6.75 -17.20 3.23
C THR A 88 -6.86 -17.31 4.73
N HIS A 89 -6.31 -16.32 5.44
CA HIS A 89 -6.47 -16.21 6.87
C HIS A 89 -7.98 -16.08 7.15
N PRO A 90 -8.51 -16.80 8.15
CA PRO A 90 -9.95 -16.80 8.47
C PRO A 90 -10.50 -15.38 8.74
N LEU A 91 -9.63 -14.42 9.04
CA LEU A 91 -9.95 -13.01 9.17
C LEU A 91 -10.56 -12.38 7.91
N MET A 92 -10.22 -12.86 6.71
CA MET A 92 -10.69 -12.32 5.43
C MET A 92 -12.21 -12.50 5.25
N TYR A 93 -12.79 -13.57 5.80
CA TYR A 93 -14.24 -13.78 5.79
C TYR A 93 -14.98 -12.89 6.80
N VAL A 94 -14.30 -12.45 7.86
CA VAL A 94 -14.87 -11.60 8.91
C VAL A 94 -14.96 -10.13 8.45
N GLU A 95 -14.01 -9.66 7.65
CA GLU A 95 -13.96 -8.27 7.16
C GLU A 95 -15.23 -7.78 6.44
N PRO A 96 -15.80 -8.47 5.43
CA PRO A 96 -17.01 -7.99 4.74
C PRO A 96 -18.24 -7.98 5.66
N PHE A 97 -18.32 -8.92 6.60
CA PHE A 97 -19.39 -8.94 7.60
C PHE A 97 -19.29 -7.74 8.56
N VAL A 98 -18.09 -7.41 9.02
CA VAL A 98 -17.84 -6.22 9.85
C VAL A 98 -18.15 -4.93 9.08
N ALA A 99 -17.78 -4.86 7.80
CA ALA A 99 -18.11 -3.72 6.95
C ALA A 99 -19.64 -3.51 6.86
N LEU A 100 -20.39 -4.59 6.62
CA LEU A 100 -21.84 -4.56 6.57
C LEU A 100 -22.45 -4.09 7.90
N LEU A 101 -21.94 -4.59 9.03
CA LEU A 101 -22.39 -4.17 10.36
C LEU A 101 -22.13 -2.68 10.63
N ILE A 102 -20.97 -2.15 10.23
CA ILE A 102 -20.64 -0.72 10.39
C ILE A 102 -21.61 0.14 9.57
N VAL A 103 -21.85 -0.24 8.31
CA VAL A 103 -22.78 0.49 7.44
C VAL A 103 -24.20 0.43 7.98
N ALA A 104 -24.66 -0.75 8.39
CA ALA A 104 -25.98 -0.92 8.99
C ALA A 104 -26.15 -0.09 10.28
N ASN A 105 -25.10 -0.04 11.13
CA ASN A 105 -25.10 0.79 12.33
C ASN A 105 -25.15 2.30 11.99
N GLY A 106 -24.42 2.73 10.96
CA GLY A 106 -24.49 4.12 10.48
C GLY A 106 -25.88 4.52 9.98
N ILE A 107 -26.52 3.65 9.18
CA ILE A 107 -27.89 3.86 8.69
C ILE A 107 -28.87 3.94 9.87
N MET A 108 -28.73 3.04 10.83
CA MET A 108 -29.54 3.03 12.06
C MET A 108 -29.41 4.34 12.84
N ILE A 109 -28.19 4.86 13.05
CA ILE A 109 -27.99 6.16 13.70
C ILE A 109 -28.66 7.30 12.91
N GLY A 110 -28.62 7.23 11.58
CA GLY A 110 -29.35 8.15 10.70
C GLY A 110 -30.85 8.18 10.99
N PHE A 111 -31.50 7.01 11.05
CA PHE A 111 -32.91 6.91 11.40
C PHE A 111 -33.22 7.39 12.82
N GLN A 112 -32.34 7.11 13.79
CA GLN A 112 -32.52 7.62 15.17
C GLN A 112 -32.44 9.14 15.30
N THR A 113 -31.76 9.80 14.35
CA THR A 113 -31.62 11.26 14.35
C THR A 113 -32.89 11.95 13.86
N GLU A 114 -33.70 11.26 13.05
CA GLU A 114 -34.96 11.78 12.54
C GLU A 114 -36.01 11.88 13.67
N PRO A 115 -36.62 13.06 13.91
CA PRO A 115 -37.59 13.25 15.00
C PRO A 115 -38.76 12.27 14.98
N THR A 116 -39.20 11.88 13.77
CA THR A 116 -40.31 10.93 13.55
C THR A 116 -40.04 9.55 14.14
N TYR A 117 -38.79 9.09 14.11
CA TYR A 117 -38.42 7.75 14.58
C TYR A 117 -37.70 7.76 15.94
N GLN A 118 -37.45 8.93 16.52
CA GLN A 118 -36.64 9.08 17.73
C GLN A 118 -37.20 8.32 18.96
N VAL A 119 -38.52 8.15 19.06
CA VAL A 119 -39.21 7.62 20.26
C VAL A 119 -39.63 6.15 20.09
N TRP A 120 -39.00 5.39 19.19
CA TRP A 120 -39.38 4.00 18.99
C TRP A 120 -38.79 3.07 20.07
N ASP A 121 -39.65 2.32 20.75
CA ASP A 121 -39.29 1.42 21.86
C ASP A 121 -38.35 0.26 21.45
N GLY A 122 -38.20 0.00 20.15
CA GLY A 122 -37.31 -1.04 19.62
C GLY A 122 -35.82 -0.67 19.57
N TRP A 123 -35.46 0.61 19.70
CA TRP A 123 -34.07 1.06 19.59
C TRP A 123 -33.11 0.42 20.59
N PRO A 124 -33.43 0.30 21.89
CA PRO A 124 -32.52 -0.29 22.88
C PRO A 124 -32.18 -1.75 22.55
N ILE A 125 -33.12 -2.50 21.97
CA ILE A 125 -32.92 -3.89 21.57
C ILE A 125 -31.92 -3.95 20.41
N ILE A 126 -32.12 -3.14 19.38
CA ILE A 126 -31.22 -3.07 18.23
C ILE A 126 -29.82 -2.62 18.66
N GLU A 127 -29.72 -1.62 19.53
CA GLU A 127 -28.44 -1.16 20.10
C GLU A 127 -27.72 -2.26 20.87
N CYS A 128 -28.45 -3.02 21.68
CA CYS A 128 -27.90 -4.16 22.40
C CYS A 128 -27.39 -5.24 21.44
N VAL A 129 -28.10 -5.51 20.34
CA VAL A 129 -27.69 -6.47 19.31
C VAL A 129 -26.41 -6.00 18.62
N PHE A 130 -26.33 -4.73 18.18
CA PHE A 130 -25.11 -4.18 17.57
C PHE A 130 -23.92 -4.14 18.52
N ALA A 131 -24.14 -3.78 19.79
CA ALA A 131 -23.10 -3.83 20.82
C ALA A 131 -22.61 -5.26 21.03
N GLY A 132 -23.53 -6.24 21.07
CA GLY A 132 -23.20 -7.66 21.14
C GLY A 132 -22.35 -8.13 19.96
N PHE A 133 -22.72 -7.78 18.73
CA PHE A 133 -21.93 -8.10 17.53
C PHE A 133 -20.52 -7.50 17.59
N LEU A 134 -20.38 -6.27 18.08
CA LEU A 134 -19.08 -5.60 18.17
C LEU A 134 -18.18 -6.22 19.25
N VAL A 135 -18.76 -6.62 20.38
CA VAL A 135 -18.03 -7.39 21.41
C VAL A 135 -17.62 -8.76 20.87
N LEU A 136 -18.52 -9.45 20.16
CA LEU A 136 -18.24 -10.75 19.55
C LEU A 136 -17.13 -10.65 18.48
N GLU A 137 -17.14 -9.60 17.66
CA GLU A 137 -16.07 -9.30 16.71
C GLU A 137 -14.72 -9.22 17.42
N ILE A 138 -14.62 -8.41 18.49
CA ILE A 138 -13.39 -8.21 19.24
C ILE A 138 -12.88 -9.52 19.84
N ILE A 139 -13.78 -10.33 20.40
CA ILE A 139 -13.45 -11.64 20.98
C ILE A 139 -12.94 -12.60 19.91
N LEU A 140 -13.66 -12.75 18.79
CA LEU A 140 -13.25 -13.58 17.66
C LEU A 140 -11.87 -13.15 17.14
N ARG A 141 -11.65 -11.85 17.01
CA ARG A 141 -10.38 -11.29 16.54
C ARG A 141 -9.24 -11.57 17.50
N MET A 142 -9.47 -11.42 18.80
CA MET A 142 -8.49 -11.74 19.83
C MET A 142 -8.13 -13.23 19.84
N HIS A 143 -9.11 -14.12 19.62
CA HIS A 143 -8.87 -15.57 19.50
C HIS A 143 -8.08 -15.93 18.24
N LEU A 144 -8.40 -15.34 17.08
CA LEU A 144 -7.77 -15.66 15.80
C LEU A 144 -6.33 -15.12 15.70
N LEU A 145 -6.05 -13.93 16.23
CA LEU A 145 -4.69 -13.34 16.23
C LEU A 145 -3.82 -13.82 17.39
N GLY A 146 -4.43 -14.32 18.47
CA GLY A 146 -3.76 -14.59 19.74
C GLY A 146 -3.46 -13.32 20.54
N CYS A 147 -3.44 -13.43 21.87
CA CYS A 147 -3.32 -12.27 22.76
C CYS A 147 -2.02 -11.47 22.54
N ARG A 148 -0.90 -12.14 22.30
CA ARG A 148 0.40 -11.47 22.12
C ARG A 148 0.42 -10.58 20.88
N THR A 149 -0.08 -11.09 19.76
CA THR A 149 -0.14 -10.35 18.49
C THR A 149 -1.22 -9.27 18.53
N PHE A 150 -2.34 -9.50 19.23
CA PHE A 150 -3.40 -8.51 19.36
C PHE A 150 -2.94 -7.23 20.08
N TRP A 151 -2.20 -7.37 21.19
CA TRP A 151 -1.77 -6.25 22.03
C TRP A 151 -0.39 -5.67 21.68
N CYS A 152 0.49 -6.45 21.03
CA CYS A 152 1.86 -6.01 20.73
C CYS A 152 2.27 -6.20 19.25
N GLY A 153 1.33 -6.54 18.37
CA GLY A 153 1.58 -6.61 16.92
C GLY A 153 1.56 -5.24 16.25
N ASP A 154 1.79 -5.21 14.94
CA ASP A 154 1.91 -3.97 14.16
C ASP A 154 0.61 -3.13 14.17
N ASP A 155 -0.56 -3.79 14.29
CA ASP A 155 -1.89 -3.16 14.33
C ASP A 155 -2.43 -2.90 15.75
N TYR A 156 -1.59 -2.92 16.79
CA TYR A 156 -2.04 -2.82 18.19
C TYR A 156 -2.87 -1.55 18.48
N LEU A 157 -2.55 -0.41 17.86
CA LEU A 157 -3.30 0.84 18.05
C LEU A 157 -4.74 0.74 17.53
N TRP A 158 -4.94 0.07 16.40
CA TRP A 158 -6.28 -0.17 15.85
C TRP A 158 -7.06 -1.14 16.72
N ASN A 159 -6.42 -2.21 17.18
CA ASN A 159 -7.03 -3.16 18.11
C ASN A 159 -7.45 -2.49 19.43
N LEU A 160 -6.59 -1.64 20.00
CA LEU A 160 -6.89 -0.87 21.20
C LEU A 160 -8.07 0.09 20.95
N PHE A 161 -8.08 0.78 19.80
CA PHE A 161 -9.18 1.65 19.42
C PHE A 161 -10.51 0.89 19.33
N ASP A 162 -10.52 -0.32 18.76
CA ASP A 162 -11.73 -1.15 18.71
C ASP A 162 -12.22 -1.60 20.09
N VAL A 163 -11.29 -1.94 20.99
CA VAL A 163 -11.63 -2.27 22.38
C VAL A 163 -12.25 -1.06 23.08
N LEU A 164 -11.67 0.14 22.90
CA LEU A 164 -12.24 1.37 23.45
C LEU A 164 -13.64 1.65 22.89
N LEU A 165 -13.86 1.43 21.59
CA LEU A 165 -15.19 1.54 20.98
C LEU A 165 -16.17 0.47 21.50
N GLY A 166 -15.69 -0.73 21.81
CA GLY A 166 -16.46 -1.76 22.48
C GLY A 166 -16.91 -1.34 23.87
N ILE A 167 -16.00 -0.76 24.66
CA ILE A 167 -16.30 -0.26 26.01
C ILE A 167 -17.33 0.87 25.95
N THR A 168 -17.18 1.83 25.03
CA THR A 168 -18.19 2.90 24.88
C THR A 168 -19.52 2.34 24.39
N GLY A 169 -19.50 1.31 23.53
CA GLY A 169 -20.65 0.48 23.13
C GLY A 169 -21.45 -0.07 24.30
N VAL A 170 -20.77 -0.81 25.16
CA VAL A 170 -21.39 -1.43 26.34
C VAL A 170 -21.87 -0.37 27.33
N THR A 171 -21.04 0.65 27.60
CA THR A 171 -21.37 1.72 28.55
C THR A 171 -22.66 2.44 28.13
N ASP A 172 -22.80 2.77 26.86
CA ASP A 172 -23.97 3.42 26.28
C ASP A 172 -25.26 2.60 26.48
N VAL A 173 -25.22 1.29 26.17
CA VAL A 173 -26.36 0.38 26.42
C VAL A 173 -26.68 0.28 27.91
N THR A 174 -25.67 0.18 28.78
CA THR A 174 -25.89 0.09 30.24
C THR A 174 -26.51 1.36 30.81
N VAL A 175 -26.11 2.54 30.31
CA VAL A 175 -26.66 3.84 30.73
C VAL A 175 -28.11 3.97 30.29
N GLU A 176 -28.45 3.59 29.05
CA GLU A 176 -29.82 3.66 28.54
C GLU A 176 -30.75 2.70 29.32
N LEU A 177 -30.31 1.47 29.57
CA LEU A 177 -31.06 0.50 30.38
C LEU A 177 -31.23 0.95 31.84
N ALA A 178 -30.21 1.58 32.42
CA ALA A 178 -30.29 2.14 33.77
C ALA A 178 -31.26 3.33 33.83
N ASN A 179 -31.27 4.19 32.81
CA ASN A 179 -32.18 5.32 32.70
C ASN A 179 -33.65 4.88 32.64
N GLN A 180 -33.96 3.81 31.89
CA GLN A 180 -35.30 3.22 31.85
C GLN A 180 -35.78 2.73 33.22
N ARG A 181 -34.86 2.28 34.08
CA ARG A 181 -35.20 1.74 35.41
C ARG A 181 -35.26 2.79 36.52
N ARG A 182 -34.46 3.86 36.44
CA ARG A 182 -34.32 4.82 37.55
C ARG A 182 -34.57 6.28 37.22
N SER A 183 -34.77 6.68 35.96
CA SER A 183 -35.13 8.07 35.54
C SER A 183 -34.34 9.23 36.21
N GLU A 184 -33.16 8.97 36.76
CA GLU A 184 -32.34 9.92 37.52
C GLU A 184 -31.13 10.44 36.72
N ILE A 185 -30.92 9.95 35.48
CA ILE A 185 -29.75 10.31 34.69
C ILE A 185 -30.00 11.65 33.98
N PRO A 186 -29.11 12.66 34.14
CA PRO A 186 -29.29 13.96 33.52
C PRO A 186 -29.26 13.86 31.98
N THR A 187 -30.17 14.59 31.34
CA THR A 187 -30.38 14.58 29.88
C THR A 187 -29.15 15.00 29.07
N SER A 188 -28.25 15.80 29.65
CA SER A 188 -26.97 16.19 29.03
C SER A 188 -26.00 15.02 28.87
N LEU A 189 -25.93 14.11 29.86
CA LEU A 189 -25.10 12.92 29.78
C LEU A 189 -25.66 11.94 28.74
N LEU A 190 -26.99 11.78 28.67
CA LEU A 190 -27.63 10.97 27.63
C LEU A 190 -27.33 11.50 26.23
N ARG A 191 -27.35 12.82 26.02
CA ARG A 191 -26.95 13.44 24.75
C ARG A 191 -25.49 13.15 24.40
N PHE A 192 -24.59 13.24 25.37
CA PHE A 192 -23.18 12.93 25.15
C PHE A 192 -22.94 11.46 24.81
N CYS A 193 -23.59 10.53 25.53
CA CYS A 193 -23.55 9.09 25.22
C CYS A 193 -24.05 8.81 23.79
N ARG A 194 -25.12 9.47 23.35
CA ARG A 194 -25.61 9.34 21.97
C ARG A 194 -24.60 9.82 20.93
N LEU A 195 -23.89 10.92 21.17
CA LEU A 195 -22.86 11.43 20.26
C LEU A 195 -21.65 10.48 20.15
N ILE A 196 -21.30 9.77 21.23
CA ILE A 196 -20.17 8.82 21.21
C ILE A 196 -20.39 7.68 20.21
N ARG A 197 -21.65 7.37 19.86
CA ARG A 197 -22.03 6.36 18.87
C ARG A 197 -21.51 6.71 17.48
N LEU A 198 -21.48 8.01 17.13
CA LEU A 198 -20.98 8.48 15.84
C LEU A 198 -19.49 8.17 15.64
N VAL A 199 -18.72 8.10 16.73
CA VAL A 199 -17.30 7.72 16.67
C VAL A 199 -17.13 6.29 16.14
N ARG A 200 -18.14 5.41 16.27
CA ARG A 200 -18.08 4.04 15.73
C ARG A 200 -17.99 4.02 14.20
N ILE A 201 -18.47 5.07 13.50
CA ILE A 201 -18.32 5.22 12.05
C ILE A 201 -16.84 5.25 11.66
N VAL A 202 -15.95 5.72 12.55
CA VAL A 202 -14.49 5.73 12.32
C VAL A 202 -13.93 4.31 12.12
N LYS A 203 -14.62 3.24 12.56
CA LYS A 203 -14.22 1.85 12.22
C LYS A 203 -14.19 1.60 10.71
N VAL A 204 -14.90 2.40 9.89
CA VAL A 204 -14.84 2.29 8.42
C VAL A 204 -13.41 2.48 7.89
N PHE A 205 -12.59 3.32 8.54
CA PHE A 205 -11.19 3.53 8.17
C PHE A 205 -10.34 2.27 8.32
N ARG A 206 -10.82 1.28 9.09
CA ARG A 206 -10.16 -0.02 9.27
C ARG A 206 -10.28 -0.92 8.04
N LEU A 207 -11.34 -0.76 7.24
CA LEU A 207 -11.58 -1.60 6.07
C LEU A 207 -10.44 -1.49 5.07
N LYS A 208 -10.03 -2.61 4.46
CA LYS A 208 -8.96 -2.64 3.45
C LYS A 208 -9.27 -1.71 2.27
N PHE A 209 -10.54 -1.58 1.89
CA PHE A 209 -11.00 -0.64 0.87
C PHE A 209 -10.67 0.83 1.20
N MET A 210 -10.57 1.20 2.47
CA MET A 210 -10.26 2.57 2.91
C MET A 210 -8.75 2.79 3.13
N LYS A 211 -7.88 1.92 2.62
CA LYS A 211 -6.42 2.07 2.73
C LYS A 211 -5.96 3.41 2.15
N ASP A 212 -6.43 3.78 0.97
CA ASP A 212 -6.03 5.03 0.31
C ASP A 212 -6.48 6.25 1.11
N LEU A 213 -7.72 6.23 1.62
CA LEU A 213 -8.23 7.29 2.49
C LEU A 213 -7.42 7.38 3.79
N ARG A 214 -7.04 6.25 4.40
CA ARG A 214 -6.19 6.22 5.60
C ARG A 214 -4.81 6.80 5.32
N LEU A 215 -4.22 6.48 4.16
CA LEU A 215 -2.93 7.04 3.74
C LEU A 215 -3.03 8.55 3.54
N MET A 216 -4.09 9.05 2.92
CA MET A 216 -4.35 10.49 2.80
C MET A 216 -4.48 11.16 4.17
N VAL A 217 -5.25 10.58 5.08
CA VAL A 217 -5.40 11.09 6.46
C VAL A 217 -4.05 11.07 7.21
N LYS A 218 -3.25 10.01 7.04
CA LYS A 218 -1.89 9.95 7.63
C LYS A 218 -0.99 11.06 7.08
N GLY A 219 -1.08 11.35 5.78
CA GLY A 219 -0.41 12.49 5.16
C GLY A 219 -0.86 13.83 5.72
N LEU A 220 -2.17 14.01 5.93
CA LEU A 220 -2.73 15.20 6.57
C LEU A 220 -2.22 15.37 8.01
N VAL A 221 -2.21 14.30 8.79
CA VAL A 221 -1.71 14.30 10.17
C VAL A 221 -0.21 14.62 10.21
N ALA A 222 0.58 14.10 9.27
CA ALA A 222 1.99 14.47 9.14
C ALA A 222 2.17 15.98 8.85
N GLY A 223 1.24 16.58 8.09
CA GLY A 223 1.20 18.00 7.77
C GLY A 223 0.58 18.91 8.84
N ILE A 224 0.03 18.36 9.92
CA ILE A 224 -0.78 19.13 10.88
C ILE A 224 -0.01 20.30 11.49
N ARG A 225 1.30 20.13 11.73
CA ARG A 225 2.16 21.18 12.26
C ARG A 225 2.20 22.39 11.32
N THR A 226 2.46 22.14 10.04
CA THR A 226 2.57 23.19 9.03
C THR A 226 1.22 23.86 8.77
N LEU A 227 0.13 23.07 8.71
CA LEU A 227 -1.22 23.61 8.59
C LEU A 227 -1.59 24.49 9.80
N THR A 228 -1.27 24.05 11.01
CA THR A 228 -1.53 24.83 12.23
C THR A 228 -0.80 26.17 12.19
N LEU A 229 0.44 26.22 11.71
CA LEU A 229 1.18 27.48 11.54
C LEU A 229 0.51 28.40 10.52
N ALA A 230 0.05 27.86 9.38
CA ALA A 230 -0.60 28.63 8.33
C ALA A 230 -1.96 29.21 8.79
N PHE A 231 -2.76 28.42 9.51
CA PHE A 231 -4.00 28.89 10.14
C PHE A 231 -3.74 29.92 11.25
N THR A 232 -2.66 29.76 12.01
CA THR A 232 -2.25 30.73 13.04
C THR A 232 -1.91 32.08 12.39
N LEU A 233 -1.20 32.09 11.25
CA LEU A 233 -0.93 33.30 10.49
C LEU A 233 -2.23 33.98 10.03
N LEU A 234 -3.15 33.23 9.43
CA LEU A 234 -4.46 33.76 9.02
C LEU A 234 -5.24 34.36 10.20
N LEU A 235 -5.34 33.63 11.31
CA LEU A 235 -6.02 34.11 12.51
C LEU A 235 -5.36 35.39 13.07
N SER A 236 -4.03 35.50 13.03
CA SER A 236 -3.33 36.70 13.48
C SER A 236 -3.66 37.93 12.63
N VAL A 237 -3.76 37.77 11.30
CA VAL A 237 -4.12 38.86 10.39
C VAL A 237 -5.59 39.25 10.55
N ILE A 238 -6.49 38.27 10.64
CA ILE A 238 -7.91 38.51 10.92
C ILE A 238 -8.07 39.21 12.28
N TYR A 239 -7.30 38.82 13.30
CA TYR A 239 -7.33 39.45 14.62
C TYR A 239 -6.97 40.95 14.55
N VAL A 240 -5.92 41.31 13.81
CA VAL A 240 -5.52 42.73 13.66
C VAL A 240 -6.58 43.53 12.91
N ILE A 241 -7.06 43.04 11.76
CA ILE A 241 -8.10 43.70 10.96
C ILE A 241 -9.38 43.87 11.78
N SER A 242 -9.79 42.82 12.48
CA SER A 242 -11.02 42.80 13.29
C SER A 242 -10.90 43.66 14.54
N GLY A 243 -9.70 43.76 15.13
CA GLY A 243 -9.41 44.69 16.21
C GLY A 243 -9.60 46.14 15.74
N PHE A 244 -9.05 46.47 14.57
CA PHE A 244 -9.24 47.78 13.96
C PHE A 244 -10.71 48.06 13.65
N ALA A 245 -11.43 47.09 13.07
CA ALA A 245 -12.86 47.21 12.78
C ALA A 245 -13.71 47.37 14.06
N THR A 246 -13.42 46.63 15.12
CA THR A 246 -14.10 46.76 16.42
C THR A 246 -13.87 48.15 17.03
N TYR A 247 -12.65 48.69 16.89
CA TYR A 247 -12.30 49.99 17.44
C TYR A 247 -12.91 51.15 16.66
N THR A 248 -12.85 51.09 15.32
CA THR A 248 -13.28 52.20 14.44
C THR A 248 -14.75 52.11 14.01
N ILE A 249 -15.21 50.94 13.59
CA ILE A 249 -16.56 50.71 13.05
C ILE A 249 -17.52 50.34 14.19
N GLY A 250 -17.13 49.41 15.05
CA GLY A 250 -17.99 48.89 16.12
C GLY A 250 -18.44 49.91 17.17
N ARG A 251 -17.70 51.02 17.31
CA ARG A 251 -18.03 52.13 18.25
C ARG A 251 -18.60 53.36 17.55
N SER A 252 -18.77 53.37 16.23
CA SER A 252 -19.29 54.52 15.52
C SER A 252 -20.82 54.58 15.60
N ARG A 253 -21.37 55.81 15.67
CA ARG A 253 -22.83 56.02 15.64
C ARG A 253 -23.43 55.64 14.28
N GLU A 254 -22.65 55.75 13.20
CA GLU A 254 -23.10 55.38 11.85
C GLU A 254 -23.38 53.88 11.71
N THR A 255 -22.61 53.03 12.41
CA THR A 255 -22.82 51.58 12.41
C THR A 255 -24.07 51.19 13.22
N GLU A 256 -24.41 51.99 14.23
CA GLU A 256 -25.64 51.83 15.02
C GLU A 256 -26.88 52.17 14.17
N GLU A 257 -26.84 53.25 13.39
CA GLU A 257 -27.91 53.63 12.44
C GLU A 257 -28.17 52.57 11.37
N LEU A 258 -27.13 51.84 10.97
CA LEU A 258 -27.22 50.77 9.97
C LEU A 258 -27.66 49.41 10.57
N GLU A 259 -27.90 49.32 11.88
CA GLU A 259 -28.14 48.07 12.63
C GLU A 259 -27.00 47.03 12.53
N LEU A 260 -25.78 47.51 12.26
CA LEU A 260 -24.60 46.68 12.06
C LEU A 260 -23.75 46.52 13.32
N ALA A 261 -24.06 47.26 14.38
CA ALA A 261 -23.28 47.29 15.63
C ALA A 261 -23.15 45.90 16.26
N LYS A 262 -24.16 45.02 16.08
CA LYS A 262 -24.12 43.63 16.59
C LYS A 262 -22.97 42.81 16.02
N TYR A 263 -22.54 43.05 14.77
CA TYR A 263 -21.47 42.29 14.12
C TYR A 263 -20.07 42.73 14.55
N PHE A 264 -19.93 43.99 14.97
CA PHE A 264 -18.63 44.60 15.32
C PHE A 264 -18.51 44.95 16.82
N ARG A 265 -19.41 44.43 17.66
CA ARG A 265 -19.52 44.80 19.08
C ARG A 265 -18.30 44.41 19.91
N ASN A 266 -17.77 43.21 19.69
CA ASN A 266 -16.61 42.69 20.40
C ASN A 266 -15.68 41.96 19.44
N LEU A 267 -14.44 41.73 19.88
CA LEU A 267 -13.40 41.20 19.02
C LEU A 267 -13.74 39.83 18.39
N PRO A 268 -14.27 38.83 19.12
CA PRO A 268 -14.63 37.55 18.52
C PRO A 268 -15.73 37.65 17.46
N LEU A 269 -16.76 38.49 17.66
CA LEU A 269 -17.81 38.69 16.66
C LEU A 269 -17.28 39.42 15.42
N SER A 270 -16.41 40.43 15.62
CA SER A 270 -15.75 41.11 14.51
C SER A 270 -14.85 40.16 13.71
N MET A 271 -14.13 39.26 14.38
CA MET A 271 -13.32 38.22 13.73
C MET A 271 -14.17 37.26 12.92
N PHE A 272 -15.30 36.81 13.46
CA PHE A 272 -16.24 35.97 12.73
C PHE A 272 -16.83 36.69 11.51
N THR A 273 -17.21 37.96 11.66
CA THR A 273 -17.74 38.80 10.57
C THR A 273 -16.68 39.03 9.49
N ALA A 274 -15.44 39.36 9.87
CA ALA A 274 -14.33 39.55 8.94
C ALA A 274 -14.01 38.25 8.18
N PHE A 275 -13.98 37.11 8.88
CA PHE A 275 -13.79 35.81 8.23
C PHE A 275 -14.88 35.54 7.19
N ARG A 276 -16.17 35.69 7.55
CA ARG A 276 -17.30 35.54 6.61
C ARG A 276 -17.14 36.43 5.38
N CYS A 277 -16.81 37.71 5.58
CA CYS A 277 -16.62 38.65 4.48
C CYS A 277 -15.45 38.28 3.56
N PHE A 278 -14.32 37.81 4.11
CA PHE A 278 -13.17 37.36 3.30
C PHE A 278 -13.41 36.03 2.60
N THR A 279 -14.28 35.16 3.11
CA THR A 279 -14.71 33.93 2.43
C THR A 279 -15.79 34.16 1.37
N GLY A 280 -16.24 35.41 1.18
CA GLY A 280 -17.22 35.81 0.15
C GLY A 280 -18.65 36.00 0.66
N GLU A 281 -18.92 35.76 1.94
CA GLU A 281 -20.25 35.93 2.55
C GLU A 281 -20.26 37.18 3.45
N CYS A 282 -20.58 38.34 2.87
CA CYS A 282 -20.60 39.61 3.62
C CYS A 282 -21.98 40.27 3.64
N THR A 283 -22.98 39.54 4.15
CA THR A 283 -24.37 40.00 4.26
C THR A 283 -24.85 40.04 5.71
N ASN A 284 -25.80 40.96 5.97
CA ASN A 284 -26.51 41.01 7.24
C ASN A 284 -27.69 40.01 7.28
N ASP A 285 -28.39 39.92 8.40
CA ASP A 285 -29.51 38.97 8.61
C ASP A 285 -30.69 39.21 7.67
N LEU A 286 -30.75 40.40 7.05
CA LEU A 286 -31.77 40.78 6.06
C LEU A 286 -31.31 40.53 4.62
N GLY A 287 -30.10 40.01 4.42
CA GLY A 287 -29.53 39.72 3.09
C GLY A 287 -28.90 40.93 2.38
N TYR A 288 -28.82 42.09 3.03
CA TYR A 288 -28.17 43.26 2.44
C TYR A 288 -26.64 43.18 2.56
N PRO A 289 -25.89 43.62 1.53
CA PRO A 289 -24.44 43.59 1.54
C PRO A 289 -23.87 44.61 2.54
N MET A 290 -23.18 44.08 3.56
CA MET A 290 -22.58 44.83 4.65
C MET A 290 -21.55 45.86 4.15
N THR A 291 -20.76 45.44 3.15
CA THR A 291 -19.71 46.27 2.53
C THR A 291 -20.27 47.50 1.84
N SER A 292 -21.38 47.37 1.12
CA SER A 292 -22.02 48.49 0.43
C SER A 292 -22.61 49.49 1.41
N MET A 293 -23.21 49.01 2.51
CA MET A 293 -23.75 49.86 3.56
C MET A 293 -22.65 50.65 4.28
N LEU A 294 -21.54 49.99 4.63
CA LEU A 294 -20.38 50.68 5.22
C LEU A 294 -19.70 51.63 4.24
N ALA A 295 -19.59 51.27 2.97
CA ALA A 295 -18.98 52.10 1.95
C ALA A 295 -19.76 53.42 1.74
N GLN A 296 -21.08 53.40 1.85
CA GLN A 296 -21.89 54.61 1.71
C GLN A 296 -21.72 55.58 2.89
N LYS A 297 -21.52 55.08 4.12
CA LYS A 297 -21.37 55.90 5.32
C LYS A 297 -19.91 56.35 5.55
N PHE A 298 -18.97 55.41 5.58
CA PHE A 298 -17.55 55.68 5.84
C PHE A 298 -16.77 56.13 4.61
N GLY A 299 -17.34 56.01 3.42
CA GLY A 299 -16.78 56.53 2.17
C GLY A 299 -15.51 55.82 1.69
N LEU A 300 -14.71 56.55 0.90
CA LEU A 300 -13.49 56.07 0.26
C LEU A 300 -12.44 55.44 1.21
N PRO A 301 -12.14 55.97 2.42
CA PRO A 301 -11.09 55.38 3.26
C PRO A 301 -11.44 53.95 3.70
N PHE A 302 -12.72 53.69 3.99
CA PHE A 302 -13.19 52.33 4.28
C PHE A 302 -13.04 51.41 3.07
N VAL A 303 -13.49 51.85 1.90
CA VAL A 303 -13.41 51.06 0.66
C VAL A 303 -11.96 50.70 0.32
N ALA A 304 -11.04 51.66 0.40
CA ALA A 304 -9.62 51.42 0.13
C ALA A 304 -9.01 50.42 1.13
N CYS A 305 -9.27 50.59 2.44
CA CYS A 305 -8.80 49.65 3.47
C CYS A 305 -9.40 48.25 3.27
N TYR A 306 -10.70 48.17 2.94
CA TYR A 306 -11.39 46.91 2.68
C TYR A 306 -10.77 46.18 1.49
N ILE A 307 -10.61 46.84 0.34
CA ILE A 307 -10.01 46.23 -0.87
C ILE A 307 -8.59 45.74 -0.58
N MET A 308 -7.77 46.55 0.08
CA MET A 308 -6.41 46.17 0.45
C MET A 308 -6.39 44.94 1.38
N SER A 309 -7.25 44.94 2.41
CA SER A 309 -7.36 43.79 3.33
C SER A 309 -7.91 42.54 2.64
N TYR A 310 -8.85 42.69 1.70
CA TYR A 310 -9.43 41.60 0.92
C TYR A 310 -8.39 40.99 -0.02
N MET A 311 -7.60 41.80 -0.72
CA MET A 311 -6.49 41.31 -1.55
C MET A 311 -5.46 40.56 -0.70
N LEU A 312 -5.08 41.09 0.46
CA LEU A 312 -4.12 40.46 1.36
C LEU A 312 -4.62 39.09 1.85
N VAL A 313 -5.85 39.01 2.35
CA VAL A 313 -6.38 37.77 2.96
C VAL A 313 -6.84 36.79 1.89
N SER A 314 -7.71 37.22 0.96
CA SER A 314 -8.34 36.33 -0.02
C SER A 314 -7.39 35.91 -1.15
N MET A 315 -6.64 36.86 -1.71
CA MET A 315 -5.73 36.55 -2.83
C MET A 315 -4.33 36.17 -2.35
N GLY A 316 -3.91 36.67 -1.18
CA GLY A 316 -2.62 36.32 -0.57
C GLY A 316 -2.71 35.09 0.32
N ILE A 317 -3.21 35.26 1.55
CA ILE A 317 -3.09 34.27 2.62
C ILE A 317 -3.82 32.96 2.29
N PHE A 318 -5.06 32.99 1.80
CA PHE A 318 -5.77 31.75 1.44
C PHE A 318 -5.06 30.96 0.34
N ASN A 319 -4.52 31.65 -0.67
CA ASN A 319 -3.76 30.99 -1.73
C ASN A 319 -2.43 30.42 -1.23
N VAL A 320 -1.75 31.09 -0.29
CA VAL A 320 -0.57 30.55 0.38
C VAL A 320 -0.93 29.30 1.19
N ILE A 321 -2.03 29.31 1.96
CA ILE A 321 -2.50 28.14 2.70
C ILE A 321 -2.81 26.98 1.74
N LEU A 322 -3.49 27.26 0.62
CA LEU A 322 -3.77 26.25 -0.40
C LEU A 322 -2.48 25.68 -1.01
N ALA A 323 -1.51 26.54 -1.35
CA ALA A 323 -0.22 26.12 -1.87
C ALA A 323 0.55 25.22 -0.89
N VAL A 324 0.60 25.61 0.40
CA VAL A 324 1.21 24.81 1.46
C VAL A 324 0.48 23.47 1.66
N TYR A 325 -0.85 23.47 1.60
CA TYR A 325 -1.63 22.23 1.68
C TYR A 325 -1.30 21.30 0.51
N VAL A 326 -1.25 21.83 -0.73
CA VAL A 326 -0.86 21.06 -1.92
C VAL A 326 0.55 20.50 -1.76
N GLU A 327 1.52 21.29 -1.29
CA GLU A 327 2.89 20.81 -1.06
C GLU A 327 2.96 19.66 -0.05
N ILE A 328 2.24 19.75 1.06
CA ILE A 328 2.15 18.68 2.07
C ILE A 328 1.56 17.42 1.47
N THR A 329 0.45 17.52 0.74
CA THR A 329 -0.20 16.36 0.12
C THR A 329 0.68 15.71 -0.95
N MET A 330 1.35 16.50 -1.78
CA MET A 330 2.31 16.01 -2.77
C MET A 330 3.52 15.35 -2.10
N LYS A 331 4.03 15.92 -1.01
CA LYS A 331 5.14 15.32 -0.25
C LYS A 331 4.73 13.97 0.36
N ALA A 332 3.54 13.87 0.96
CA ALA A 332 3.03 12.62 1.51
C ALA A 332 2.80 11.56 0.42
N ALA A 333 2.29 11.95 -0.75
CA ALA A 333 2.15 11.07 -1.90
C ALA A 333 3.52 10.55 -2.37
N LYS A 334 4.50 11.45 -2.54
CA LYS A 334 5.86 11.10 -2.96
C LYS A 334 6.59 10.22 -1.95
N GLU A 335 6.40 10.44 -0.64
CA GLU A 335 6.96 9.59 0.40
C GLU A 335 6.34 8.19 0.37
N THR A 336 5.04 8.09 0.09
CA THR A 336 4.37 6.80 -0.08
C THR A 336 4.90 6.05 -1.31
N GLU A 337 5.10 6.74 -2.43
CA GLU A 337 5.72 6.15 -3.63
C GLU A 337 7.17 5.74 -3.39
N ALA A 338 7.98 6.58 -2.74
CA ALA A 338 9.38 6.31 -2.46
C ALA A 338 9.56 5.11 -1.51
N THR A 339 8.75 5.03 -0.44
CA THR A 339 8.78 3.89 0.50
C THR A 339 8.36 2.59 -0.20
N THR A 340 7.34 2.66 -1.07
CA THR A 340 6.92 1.51 -1.88
C THR A 340 8.01 1.07 -2.86
N ALA A 341 8.64 2.02 -3.56
CA ALA A 341 9.73 1.74 -4.50
C ALA A 341 10.98 1.18 -3.80
N GLU A 342 11.35 1.73 -2.63
CA GLU A 342 12.48 1.23 -1.83
C GLU A 342 12.21 -0.19 -1.34
N GLN A 343 10.98 -0.49 -0.92
CA GLN A 343 10.59 -1.84 -0.53
C GLN A 343 10.75 -2.83 -1.70
N HIS A 344 10.32 -2.47 -2.91
CA HIS A 344 10.51 -3.29 -4.11
C HIS A 344 11.98 -3.46 -4.50
N ALA A 345 12.81 -2.42 -4.35
CA ALA A 345 14.24 -2.53 -4.58
C ALA A 345 14.91 -3.47 -3.55
N ARG A 346 14.53 -3.39 -2.28
CA ARG A 346 15.05 -4.28 -1.22
C ARG A 346 14.62 -5.73 -1.43
N GLU A 347 13.36 -5.95 -1.81
CA GLU A 347 12.82 -7.28 -2.12
C GLU A 347 13.54 -7.91 -3.31
N SER A 348 13.73 -7.18 -4.41
CA SER A 348 14.45 -7.69 -5.59
C SER A 348 15.91 -8.04 -5.29
N ILE A 349 16.62 -7.23 -4.48
CA ILE A 349 17.98 -7.54 -4.04
C ILE A 349 18.01 -8.78 -3.13
N ARG A 350 17.03 -8.93 -2.22
CA ARG A 350 16.91 -10.10 -1.35
C ARG A 350 16.71 -11.36 -2.18
N VAL A 351 15.73 -11.38 -3.08
CA VAL A 351 15.42 -12.51 -3.96
C VAL A 351 16.65 -12.89 -4.79
N ALA A 352 17.35 -11.92 -5.39
CA ALA A 352 18.56 -12.20 -6.17
C ALA A 352 19.68 -12.83 -5.33
N ARG A 353 19.90 -12.35 -4.09
CA ARG A 353 20.92 -12.90 -3.19
C ARG A 353 20.59 -14.32 -2.77
N THR A 354 19.35 -14.57 -2.33
CA THR A 354 18.91 -15.90 -1.90
C THR A 354 18.91 -16.88 -3.06
N THR A 355 18.50 -16.46 -4.26
CA THR A 355 18.57 -17.28 -5.49
C THR A 355 20.01 -17.64 -5.85
N ARG A 356 20.95 -16.69 -5.72
CA ARG A 356 22.36 -16.94 -5.97
C ARG A 356 22.96 -17.94 -4.99
N GLU A 357 22.66 -17.84 -3.70
CA GLU A 357 23.10 -18.81 -2.70
C GLU A 357 22.49 -20.21 -2.94
N LEU A 358 21.22 -20.25 -3.34
CA LEU A 358 20.56 -21.50 -3.73
C LEU A 358 21.25 -22.14 -4.94
N LEU A 359 21.54 -21.36 -5.99
CA LEU A 359 22.24 -21.82 -7.20
C LEU A 359 23.64 -22.34 -6.87
N LYS A 360 24.39 -21.70 -5.97
CA LYS A 360 25.70 -22.21 -5.52
C LYS A 360 25.59 -23.59 -4.87
N LYS A 361 24.56 -23.81 -4.04
CA LYS A 361 24.31 -25.12 -3.41
C LYS A 361 23.98 -26.20 -4.45
N PHE A 362 23.15 -25.87 -5.45
CA PHE A 362 22.86 -26.78 -6.56
C PHE A 362 24.09 -27.05 -7.44
N ALA A 363 24.91 -26.05 -7.72
CA ALA A 363 26.16 -26.18 -8.48
C ALA A 363 27.17 -27.10 -7.77
N ALA A 364 27.34 -26.91 -6.45
CA ALA A 364 28.20 -27.77 -5.64
C ALA A 364 27.70 -29.22 -5.62
N ALA A 365 26.39 -29.42 -5.48
CA ALA A 365 25.78 -30.74 -5.52
C ALA A 365 25.96 -31.43 -6.88
N TYR A 366 25.79 -30.69 -7.97
CA TYR A 366 25.97 -31.19 -9.32
C TYR A 366 27.39 -31.72 -9.56
N ARG A 367 28.42 -30.98 -9.11
CA ARG A 367 29.82 -31.45 -9.24
C ARG A 367 30.07 -32.73 -8.47
N ILE A 368 29.60 -32.83 -7.22
CA ILE A 368 29.76 -34.04 -6.42
C ILE A 368 29.01 -35.22 -7.06
N PHE A 369 27.80 -34.98 -7.58
CA PHE A 369 27.03 -36.00 -8.28
C PHE A 369 27.75 -36.50 -9.54
N GLN A 370 28.36 -35.60 -10.32
CA GLN A 370 29.12 -35.94 -11.51
C GLN A 370 30.42 -36.71 -11.19
N GLU A 371 31.16 -36.30 -10.15
CA GLU A 371 32.36 -37.02 -9.67
C GLU A 371 32.02 -38.45 -9.21
N LEU A 372 30.88 -38.64 -8.56
CA LEU A 372 30.39 -39.96 -8.12
C LEU A 372 29.99 -40.84 -9.32
N GLU A 373 29.35 -40.26 -10.33
CA GLU A 373 28.92 -40.97 -11.53
C GLU A 373 30.10 -41.44 -12.40
N GLU A 374 31.22 -40.70 -12.39
CA GLU A 374 32.47 -41.08 -13.06
C GLU A 374 33.26 -42.17 -12.31
N CYS A 375 33.15 -42.25 -10.97
CA CYS A 375 33.92 -43.19 -10.15
C CYS A 375 33.22 -44.54 -9.90
N GLU A 376 31.89 -44.56 -9.76
CA GLU A 376 31.13 -45.77 -9.43
C GLU A 376 30.01 -45.97 -10.46
N GLY A 377 30.18 -46.94 -11.37
CA GLY A 377 29.15 -47.30 -12.33
C GLY A 377 27.82 -47.62 -11.65
N HIS A 378 26.84 -46.72 -11.80
CA HIS A 378 25.41 -46.91 -11.52
C HIS A 378 25.08 -47.55 -10.15
N GLN A 379 25.68 -47.09 -9.06
CA GLN A 379 25.18 -47.38 -7.71
C GLN A 379 24.35 -46.22 -7.17
N GLN A 380 23.17 -46.53 -6.63
CA GLN A 380 22.11 -45.57 -6.33
C GLN A 380 22.50 -44.64 -5.15
N VAL A 381 23.01 -43.44 -5.45
CA VAL A 381 23.41 -42.45 -4.44
C VAL A 381 22.18 -42.00 -3.65
N THR A 382 22.08 -42.42 -2.40
CA THR A 382 20.89 -42.17 -1.55
C THR A 382 21.03 -40.93 -0.67
N ARG A 383 22.24 -40.37 -0.50
CA ARG A 383 22.49 -39.21 0.36
C ARG A 383 23.80 -38.48 -0.01
N LEU A 384 23.74 -37.16 -0.13
CA LEU A 384 24.90 -36.27 -0.31
C LEU A 384 25.23 -35.61 1.02
N GLU A 385 26.43 -35.86 1.55
CA GLU A 385 26.94 -35.14 2.73
C GLU A 385 27.77 -33.93 2.28
N PHE A 386 27.20 -32.73 2.45
CA PHE A 386 27.95 -31.48 2.24
C PHE A 386 29.00 -31.32 3.35
N ARG A 387 30.22 -31.80 3.11
CA ARG A 387 31.34 -31.59 4.03
C ARG A 387 31.67 -30.09 4.04
N GLY A 388 31.52 -29.44 5.19
CA GLY A 388 31.68 -28.00 5.41
C GLY A 388 33.11 -27.47 5.23
N GLY A 389 33.67 -27.59 4.03
CA GLY A 389 34.92 -26.98 3.62
C GLY A 389 34.64 -25.79 2.71
N SER A 390 35.22 -24.63 3.02
CA SER A 390 35.22 -23.45 2.18
C SER A 390 35.94 -23.74 0.86
N THR A 391 35.22 -24.17 -0.17
CA THR A 391 35.73 -24.01 -1.54
C THR A 391 35.49 -22.57 -1.93
N ILE A 392 36.59 -21.81 -2.06
CA ILE A 392 36.59 -20.43 -2.54
C ILE A 392 35.95 -20.44 -3.93
N PHE A 393 34.69 -19.98 -4.00
CA PHE A 393 33.88 -19.95 -5.20
C PHE A 393 34.07 -18.59 -5.86
N THR A 394 34.87 -18.53 -6.93
CA THR A 394 35.02 -17.33 -7.76
C THR A 394 33.85 -17.20 -8.73
N ASP A 395 33.43 -15.97 -9.02
CA ASP A 395 32.22 -15.66 -9.81
C ASP A 395 32.23 -16.24 -11.24
N ASP A 396 33.42 -16.60 -11.74
CA ASP A 396 33.63 -17.14 -13.09
C ASP A 396 33.21 -18.62 -13.26
N ASP A 397 33.06 -19.38 -12.17
CA ASP A 397 32.87 -20.85 -12.21
C ASP A 397 31.39 -21.29 -12.35
N VAL A 398 30.43 -20.35 -12.28
CA VAL A 398 28.98 -20.63 -12.42
C VAL A 398 28.59 -20.91 -13.88
N HIS A 399 29.47 -20.62 -14.83
CA HIS A 399 29.18 -20.67 -16.28
C HIS A 399 29.38 -22.03 -16.94
N ASP A 400 29.86 -23.04 -16.23
CA ASP A 400 30.05 -24.39 -16.79
C ASP A 400 28.78 -25.24 -16.66
N LYS A 401 28.04 -25.41 -17.76
CA LYS A 401 27.07 -26.50 -18.06
C LYS A 401 26.49 -27.28 -16.85
N ILE A 402 25.82 -26.60 -15.91
CA ILE A 402 25.10 -27.27 -14.81
C ILE A 402 23.73 -27.72 -15.34
N ALA A 403 23.46 -29.03 -15.29
CA ALA A 403 22.16 -29.59 -15.62
C ALA A 403 21.49 -30.16 -14.36
N ILE A 404 20.43 -29.50 -13.87
CA ILE A 404 19.70 -29.97 -12.67
C ILE A 404 18.73 -31.08 -13.08
N THR A 405 19.09 -32.34 -12.83
CA THR A 405 18.21 -33.50 -13.03
C THR A 405 17.18 -33.62 -11.89
N LYS A 406 16.05 -34.32 -12.13
CA LYS A 406 15.01 -34.55 -11.10
C LYS A 406 15.58 -35.25 -9.87
N GLU A 407 16.49 -36.20 -10.08
CA GLU A 407 17.13 -36.96 -9.00
C GLU A 407 18.05 -36.07 -8.17
N LEU A 408 18.91 -35.27 -8.83
CA LEU A 408 19.75 -34.29 -8.15
C LEU A 408 18.90 -33.28 -7.36
N PHE A 409 17.80 -32.80 -7.96
CA PHE A 409 16.90 -31.88 -7.29
C PHE A 409 16.33 -32.47 -6.00
N LEU A 410 15.70 -33.66 -6.08
CA LEU A 410 15.10 -34.33 -4.92
C LEU A 410 16.10 -34.64 -3.82
N LEU A 411 17.38 -34.82 -4.17
CA LEU A 411 18.44 -35.10 -3.23
C LEU A 411 18.94 -33.81 -2.56
N VAL A 412 19.05 -32.70 -3.30
CA VAL A 412 19.44 -31.39 -2.78
C VAL A 412 18.36 -30.75 -1.89
N ILE A 413 17.07 -30.97 -2.18
CA ILE A 413 15.99 -30.40 -1.33
C ILE A 413 15.94 -31.01 0.08
N GLN A 414 16.62 -32.13 0.32
CA GLN A 414 16.68 -32.76 1.64
C GLN A 414 17.60 -32.01 2.60
N ASP A 415 18.48 -31.13 2.09
CA ASP A 415 19.33 -30.27 2.91
C ASP A 415 18.49 -29.19 3.61
N ARG A 416 18.68 -29.06 4.93
CA ARG A 416 18.00 -28.06 5.77
C ARG A 416 18.34 -26.63 5.37
N ASP A 417 19.56 -26.36 4.91
CA ASP A 417 19.96 -25.01 4.51
C ASP A 417 19.34 -24.63 3.16
N VAL A 418 19.20 -25.59 2.25
CA VAL A 418 18.46 -25.38 1.00
C VAL A 418 16.98 -25.16 1.28
N GLN A 419 16.38 -25.93 2.20
CA GLN A 419 15.00 -25.71 2.62
C GLN A 419 14.79 -24.31 3.19
N ARG A 420 15.70 -23.81 4.04
CA ARG A 420 15.65 -22.45 4.59
C ARG A 420 15.75 -21.37 3.51
N LEU A 421 16.66 -21.53 2.54
CA LEU A 421 16.76 -20.59 1.42
C LEU A 421 15.49 -20.58 0.57
N MET A 422 14.89 -21.75 0.33
CA MET A 422 13.62 -21.87 -0.39
C MET A 422 12.42 -21.31 0.39
N ASP A 423 12.40 -21.46 1.72
CA ASP A 423 11.43 -20.80 2.62
C ASP A 423 11.59 -19.27 2.55
N GLU A 424 12.83 -18.78 2.49
CA GLU A 424 13.12 -17.34 2.41
C GLU A 424 12.70 -16.71 1.07
N LEU A 425 12.59 -17.53 0.02
CA LEU A 425 12.07 -17.21 -1.30
C LEU A 425 10.53 -17.39 -1.41
N ASP A 426 9.84 -17.69 -0.31
CA ASP A 426 8.39 -17.94 -0.24
C ASP A 426 7.91 -19.03 -1.22
N LEU A 427 8.76 -20.03 -1.51
CA LEU A 427 8.39 -21.15 -2.38
C LEU A 427 7.38 -22.08 -1.69
N PRO A 428 6.37 -22.59 -2.42
CA PRO A 428 5.32 -23.43 -1.85
C PRO A 428 5.92 -24.67 -1.15
N PRO A 429 5.28 -25.15 -0.05
CA PRO A 429 5.79 -26.27 0.74
C PRO A 429 5.82 -27.60 -0.03
N ASP A 430 5.05 -27.72 -1.11
CA ASP A 430 4.97 -28.90 -1.97
C ASP A 430 6.11 -28.95 -3.02
N ARG A 431 7.34 -28.94 -2.50
CA ARG A 431 8.58 -28.68 -3.26
C ARG A 431 8.94 -29.76 -4.27
N ALA A 432 8.58 -31.01 -3.99
CA ALA A 432 8.86 -32.15 -4.86
C ALA A 432 8.11 -32.07 -6.20
N ASN A 433 6.98 -31.37 -6.23
CA ASN A 433 6.10 -31.24 -7.39
C ASN A 433 6.45 -30.04 -8.29
N LEU A 434 7.39 -29.17 -7.89
CA LEU A 434 7.86 -28.05 -8.73
C LEU A 434 8.44 -28.51 -10.08
N PHE A 435 9.02 -29.71 -10.13
CA PHE A 435 9.50 -30.33 -11.38
C PHE A 435 8.37 -30.98 -12.21
N GLU A 436 7.23 -31.29 -11.60
CA GLU A 436 6.10 -31.92 -12.28
C GLU A 436 5.15 -30.90 -12.94
N GLY A 437 5.08 -29.67 -12.39
CA GLY A 437 4.32 -28.57 -12.97
C GLY A 437 4.80 -28.08 -14.35
N CYS A 438 6.02 -28.40 -14.76
CA CYS A 438 6.55 -28.13 -16.12
C CYS A 438 6.13 -29.18 -17.16
N LYS A 439 5.48 -30.28 -16.76
CA LYS A 439 4.75 -31.14 -17.71
C LYS A 439 3.40 -30.47 -17.96
N GLY A 440 3.26 -29.88 -19.14
CA GLY A 440 2.03 -29.22 -19.57
C GLY A 440 0.78 -30.02 -19.23
N ARG A 441 -0.27 -29.30 -18.81
CA ARG A 441 -1.64 -29.79 -19.03
C ARG A 441 -1.76 -30.14 -20.52
N PRO A 442 -2.45 -31.25 -20.84
CA PRO A 442 -2.52 -31.80 -22.19
C PRO A 442 -2.99 -30.79 -23.23
#